data_AF-A0A286XZ60-F1
#
_entry.id   AF-A0A286XZ60-F1
#
_cell.length_a   1.000
_cell.length_b   1.000
_cell.length_c   1.000
_cell.angle_alpha   90.00
_cell.angle_beta   90.00
_cell.angle_gamma   90.00
#
_symmetry.space_group_name_H-M   'P 1'
#
loop_
_entity.id
_entity.type
_entity.pdbx_description
1 polymer ?
#
loop_
_entity_poly.entity_id
_entity_poly.type
_entity_poly.pdbx_seq_one_letter_code
_entity_poly.pdbx_strand_id
1 'polypeptide(L)'
;MAFSYHQPPYISPAVPFSGMIQGGLHEGLQITVQGTILHSTINRFSVNFQIGFNDDDIVFHFNPRFENGGYVVCNTKQRGKWGPEERKIEMPFQKGKAFELCFLVQRSEFKVMVNKSVFVQYVHRMPFHLADTISVIGPVQLFNISFQHQHIQPTYSGPLNYGIPPAMYSSQNYPIPYFTSIPGGLHPFKVITVSGVVLPNARRFHINLRCGSDIAFHLNPRFDENTVVRNTQIKGTWGSEERSLPFQMPFRQGQSFLVAIICEGHHYRVTLDGQHLLEYAHRLKDLRAINNLEVAGDIQLTYVQT
;
A
#
# COMPACT_ATOMS: atom_id res chain seq x y z
N MET A 1 -8.13 21.23 19.71
CA MET A 1 -7.22 20.69 18.68
C MET A 1 -7.64 19.25 18.44
N ALA A 2 -8.22 18.93 17.28
CA ALA A 2 -8.62 17.56 16.96
C ALA A 2 -7.41 16.85 16.35
N PHE A 3 -6.85 15.88 17.06
CA PHE A 3 -5.82 15.00 16.51
C PHE A 3 -6.48 14.13 15.44
N SER A 4 -6.12 14.33 14.17
CA SER A 4 -6.46 13.42 13.08
C SER A 4 -5.67 12.13 13.30
N TYR A 5 -6.27 11.16 13.99
CA TYR A 5 -5.70 9.82 14.11
C TYR A 5 -5.92 9.10 12.78
N HIS A 6 -4.94 9.19 11.88
CA HIS A 6 -4.88 8.29 10.74
C HIS A 6 -4.47 6.91 11.25
N GLN A 7 -5.33 5.91 11.04
CA GLN A 7 -5.01 4.53 11.37
C GLN A 7 -3.72 4.11 10.64
N PRO A 8 -2.71 3.57 11.35
CA PRO A 8 -1.54 3.03 10.68
C PRO A 8 -1.94 1.83 9.80
N PRO A 9 -1.30 1.67 8.62
CA PRO A 9 -1.56 0.54 7.76
C PRO A 9 -1.11 -0.79 8.37
N TYR A 10 -1.70 -1.87 7.87
CA TYR A 10 -1.18 -3.22 8.08
C TYR A 10 -0.12 -3.52 7.03
N ILE A 11 1.13 -3.71 7.46
CA ILE A 11 2.27 -3.97 6.58
C ILE A 11 2.56 -5.47 6.52
N SER A 12 2.56 -6.02 5.30
CA SER A 12 2.77 -7.43 5.00
C SER A 12 1.99 -8.41 5.91
N PRO A 13 0.68 -8.19 6.13
CA PRO A 13 -0.10 -9.09 6.99
C PRO A 13 -0.18 -10.50 6.39
N ALA A 14 -0.07 -11.52 7.24
CA ALA A 14 -0.27 -12.91 6.84
C ALA A 14 -1.75 -13.18 6.52
N VAL A 15 -2.02 -14.04 5.54
CA VAL A 15 -3.37 -14.49 5.16
C VAL A 15 -3.61 -15.90 5.69
N PRO A 16 -4.77 -16.21 6.33
CA PRO A 16 -5.93 -15.35 6.53
C PRO A 16 -5.64 -14.17 7.46
N PHE A 17 -6.10 -12.99 7.05
CA PHE A 17 -5.93 -11.75 7.79
C PHE A 17 -7.26 -11.27 8.36
N SER A 18 -7.23 -10.71 9.57
CA SER A 18 -8.31 -9.90 10.12
C SER A 18 -7.72 -8.76 10.92
N GLY A 19 -8.21 -7.54 10.68
CA GLY A 19 -7.70 -6.33 11.33
C GLY A 19 -8.82 -5.34 11.59
N MET A 20 -8.71 -4.63 12.71
CA MET A 20 -9.62 -3.54 13.07
C MET A 20 -9.55 -2.40 12.06
N ILE A 21 -10.67 -1.74 11.86
CA ILE A 21 -10.80 -0.44 11.21
C ILE A 21 -11.08 0.55 12.35
N GLN A 22 -10.09 1.33 12.74
CA GLN A 22 -10.19 2.26 13.87
C GLN A 22 -11.23 3.34 13.56
N GLY A 23 -12.25 3.43 14.41
CA GLY A 23 -13.40 4.31 14.20
C GLY A 23 -14.45 3.77 13.22
N GLY A 24 -14.27 2.54 12.72
CA GLY A 24 -15.17 1.90 11.76
C GLY A 24 -15.18 2.56 10.38
N LEU A 25 -16.00 2.04 9.48
CA LEU A 25 -16.23 2.67 8.19
C LEU A 25 -17.00 3.99 8.33
N HIS A 26 -16.52 5.02 7.65
CA HIS A 26 -17.17 6.33 7.58
C HIS A 26 -17.15 6.86 6.15
N GLU A 27 -18.09 7.75 5.81
CA GLU A 27 -18.15 8.40 4.50
C GLU A 27 -16.82 9.11 4.21
N GLY A 28 -16.25 8.87 3.02
CA GLY A 28 -14.96 9.41 2.60
C GLY A 28 -13.75 8.56 2.97
N LEU A 29 -13.90 7.49 3.77
CA LEU A 29 -12.82 6.56 4.04
C LEU A 29 -12.47 5.74 2.79
N GLN A 30 -11.20 5.76 2.42
CA GLN A 30 -10.62 4.90 1.42
C GLN A 30 -9.75 3.83 2.09
N ILE A 31 -10.03 2.56 1.78
CA ILE A 31 -9.21 1.42 2.19
C ILE A 31 -8.54 0.83 0.96
N THR A 32 -7.22 0.75 0.96
CA THR A 32 -6.44 0.21 -0.16
C THR A 32 -5.74 -1.07 0.25
N VAL A 33 -6.05 -2.16 -0.47
CA VAL A 33 -5.46 -3.50 -0.32
C VAL A 33 -4.51 -3.73 -1.49
N GLN A 34 -3.22 -3.90 -1.18
CA GLN A 34 -2.20 -4.24 -2.16
C GLN A 34 -1.66 -5.64 -1.87
N GLY A 35 -1.46 -6.43 -2.92
CA GLY A 35 -0.97 -7.79 -2.80
C GLY A 35 -0.76 -8.46 -4.14
N THR A 36 -0.39 -9.74 -4.10
CA THR A 36 -0.26 -10.61 -5.26
C THR A 36 -1.14 -11.84 -5.08
N ILE A 37 -1.83 -12.23 -6.15
CA ILE A 37 -2.61 -13.47 -6.14
C ILE A 37 -1.66 -14.64 -6.37
N LEU A 38 -1.65 -15.60 -5.46
CA LEU A 38 -0.78 -16.76 -5.52
C LEU A 38 -1.32 -17.81 -6.51
N HIS A 39 -0.41 -18.56 -7.13
CA HIS A 39 -0.79 -19.78 -7.82
C HIS A 39 -1.24 -20.81 -6.79
N SER A 40 -2.52 -21.21 -6.85
CA SER A 40 -3.13 -22.15 -5.93
C SER A 40 -4.25 -22.93 -6.62
N THR A 41 -4.55 -24.11 -6.07
CA THR A 41 -5.75 -24.90 -6.37
C THR A 41 -7.02 -24.24 -5.85
N ILE A 42 -6.91 -23.39 -4.82
CA ILE A 42 -8.01 -22.53 -4.38
C ILE A 42 -8.21 -21.45 -5.45
N ASN A 43 -9.42 -21.39 -6.02
CA ASN A 43 -9.73 -20.53 -7.16
C ASN A 43 -10.46 -19.26 -6.76
N ARG A 44 -10.36 -18.81 -5.51
CA ARG A 44 -11.06 -17.61 -5.04
C ARG A 44 -10.33 -16.97 -3.85
N PHE A 45 -10.44 -15.65 -3.74
CA PHE A 45 -10.10 -14.92 -2.52
C PHE A 45 -11.22 -13.93 -2.20
N SER A 46 -11.31 -13.48 -0.95
CA SER A 46 -12.30 -12.48 -0.54
C SER A 46 -11.67 -11.39 0.30
N VAL A 47 -12.17 -10.18 0.14
CA VAL A 47 -12.03 -9.08 1.09
C VAL A 47 -13.41 -8.82 1.68
N ASN A 48 -13.50 -8.83 3.01
CA ASN A 48 -14.76 -8.61 3.72
C ASN A 48 -14.65 -7.39 4.62
N PHE A 49 -15.70 -6.57 4.64
CA PHE A 49 -15.97 -5.60 5.70
C PHE A 49 -17.06 -6.17 6.58
N GLN A 50 -16.74 -6.46 7.84
CA GLN A 50 -17.56 -7.26 8.74
C GLN A 50 -17.69 -6.62 10.13
N ILE A 51 -18.68 -7.09 10.89
CA ILE A 51 -18.92 -6.66 12.28
C ILE A 51 -18.17 -7.61 13.21
N GLY A 52 -17.11 -7.11 13.84
CA GLY A 52 -16.20 -7.92 14.65
C GLY A 52 -15.48 -9.01 13.85
N PHE A 53 -14.98 -10.01 14.58
CA PHE A 53 -14.11 -11.06 14.01
C PHE A 53 -14.83 -12.35 13.59
N ASN A 54 -16.14 -12.44 13.80
CA ASN A 54 -16.93 -13.54 13.24
C ASN A 54 -17.35 -13.22 11.79
N ASP A 55 -17.77 -14.23 11.04
CA ASP A 55 -18.22 -14.07 9.66
C ASP A 55 -19.75 -14.04 9.54
N ASP A 56 -20.50 -13.84 10.63
CA ASP A 56 -21.96 -13.89 10.60
C ASP A 56 -22.57 -12.66 9.94
N ASP A 57 -21.96 -11.50 10.14
CA ASP A 57 -22.40 -10.22 9.60
C ASP A 57 -21.28 -9.56 8.76
N ILE A 58 -21.41 -9.70 7.43
CA ILE A 58 -20.50 -9.11 6.45
C ILE A 58 -21.27 -8.04 5.70
N VAL A 59 -20.96 -6.77 5.99
CA VAL A 59 -21.56 -5.59 5.33
C VAL A 59 -21.27 -5.61 3.84
N PHE A 60 -20.03 -5.92 3.46
CA PHE A 60 -19.63 -6.06 2.07
C PHE A 60 -18.59 -7.17 1.87
N HIS A 61 -18.99 -8.18 1.09
CA HIS A 61 -18.16 -9.30 0.64
C HIS A 61 -17.75 -9.06 -0.80
N PHE A 62 -16.46 -8.87 -1.06
CA PHE A 62 -15.88 -8.76 -2.40
C PHE A 62 -15.07 -10.01 -2.72
N ASN A 63 -15.53 -10.83 -3.67
CA ASN A 63 -15.00 -12.17 -3.89
C ASN A 63 -14.71 -12.50 -5.37
N PRO A 64 -13.48 -12.22 -5.84
CA PRO A 64 -13.01 -12.72 -7.12
C PRO A 64 -12.90 -14.24 -7.15
N ARG A 65 -13.48 -14.86 -8.18
CA ARG A 65 -13.49 -16.30 -8.45
C ARG A 65 -12.90 -16.59 -9.82
N PHE A 66 -11.80 -17.31 -9.87
CA PHE A 66 -11.07 -17.76 -11.07
C PHE A 66 -11.65 -19.07 -11.62
N GLU A 67 -12.97 -19.17 -11.67
CA GLU A 67 -13.74 -20.33 -12.12
C GLU A 67 -14.56 -19.92 -13.35
N ASN A 68 -14.79 -20.84 -14.30
CA ASN A 68 -15.69 -20.63 -15.45
C ASN A 68 -15.44 -19.32 -16.24
N GLY A 69 -14.18 -19.03 -16.58
CA GLY A 69 -13.81 -17.79 -17.29
C GLY A 69 -13.51 -16.59 -16.39
N GLY A 70 -13.78 -16.71 -15.08
CA GLY A 70 -13.48 -15.69 -14.08
C GLY A 70 -14.63 -14.69 -13.92
N TYR A 71 -15.01 -14.42 -12.67
CA TYR A 71 -15.99 -13.38 -12.31
C TYR A 71 -15.77 -12.91 -10.88
N VAL A 72 -16.38 -11.79 -10.50
CA VAL A 72 -16.36 -11.27 -9.13
C VAL A 72 -17.76 -11.29 -8.55
N VAL A 73 -17.90 -11.83 -7.35
CA VAL A 73 -19.15 -11.81 -6.58
C VAL A 73 -19.09 -10.72 -5.52
N CYS A 74 -20.15 -9.94 -5.43
CA CYS A 74 -20.41 -8.96 -4.39
C CYS A 74 -21.67 -9.37 -3.61
N ASN A 75 -21.62 -9.37 -2.28
CA ASN A 75 -22.79 -9.71 -1.47
C ASN A 75 -22.70 -9.12 -0.05
N THR A 76 -23.77 -9.29 0.72
CA THR A 76 -23.88 -8.98 2.14
C THR A 76 -24.36 -10.24 2.86
N LYS A 77 -23.79 -10.53 4.03
CA LYS A 77 -24.21 -11.62 4.92
C LYS A 77 -24.80 -11.00 6.19
N GLN A 78 -25.99 -11.41 6.58
CA GLN A 78 -26.65 -10.94 7.81
C GLN A 78 -27.06 -12.15 8.65
N ARG A 79 -26.63 -12.20 9.91
CA ARG A 79 -26.94 -13.28 10.86
C ARG A 79 -26.70 -14.67 10.26
N GLY A 80 -25.53 -14.83 9.62
CA GLY A 80 -25.12 -16.10 9.01
C GLY A 80 -25.70 -16.35 7.61
N LYS A 81 -26.60 -15.51 7.09
CA LYS A 81 -27.32 -15.74 5.82
C LYS A 81 -26.89 -14.78 4.73
N TRP A 82 -26.50 -15.32 3.57
CA TRP A 82 -26.19 -14.52 2.38
C TRP A 82 -27.45 -13.92 1.75
N GLY A 83 -27.34 -12.67 1.31
CA GLY A 83 -28.35 -12.02 0.48
C GLY A 83 -28.22 -12.40 -1.02
N PRO A 84 -28.90 -11.65 -1.91
CA PRO A 84 -28.78 -11.83 -3.36
C PRO A 84 -27.37 -11.50 -3.88
N GLU A 85 -26.75 -12.39 -4.65
CA GLU A 85 -25.43 -12.11 -5.25
C GLU A 85 -25.53 -11.04 -6.35
N GLU A 86 -24.59 -10.10 -6.37
CA GLU A 86 -24.27 -9.27 -7.53
C GLU A 86 -23.01 -9.82 -8.20
N ARG A 87 -23.07 -10.08 -9.50
CA ARG A 87 -21.96 -10.71 -10.23
C ARG A 87 -21.45 -9.79 -11.34
N LYS A 88 -20.15 -9.54 -11.34
CA LYS A 88 -19.44 -8.85 -12.42
C LYS A 88 -18.63 -9.89 -13.20
N ILE A 89 -18.98 -10.10 -14.47
CA ILE A 89 -18.39 -11.15 -15.32
C ILE A 89 -16.97 -10.80 -15.77
N GLU A 90 -16.59 -9.52 -15.72
CA GLU A 90 -15.21 -9.11 -15.96
C GLU A 90 -14.30 -9.55 -14.81
N MET A 91 -13.14 -10.12 -15.13
CA MET A 91 -12.11 -10.49 -14.17
C MET A 91 -10.93 -9.51 -14.25
N PRO A 92 -10.79 -8.54 -13.33
CA PRO A 92 -9.71 -7.55 -13.37
C PRO A 92 -8.42 -8.07 -12.70
N PHE A 93 -8.44 -9.31 -12.22
CA PHE A 93 -7.35 -9.94 -11.49
C PHE A 93 -6.71 -11.07 -12.28
N GLN A 94 -5.43 -11.31 -12.05
CA GLN A 94 -4.70 -12.43 -12.66
C GLN A 94 -3.84 -13.14 -11.62
N LYS A 95 -3.88 -14.49 -11.62
CA LYS A 95 -2.98 -15.30 -10.78
C LYS A 95 -1.52 -14.97 -11.12
N GLY A 96 -0.69 -14.85 -10.09
CA GLY A 96 0.73 -14.49 -10.18
C GLY A 96 0.99 -12.99 -10.40
N LYS A 97 -0.05 -12.14 -10.47
CA LYS A 97 0.11 -10.69 -10.64
C LYS A 97 -0.22 -9.93 -9.37
N ALA A 98 0.52 -8.84 -9.19
CA ALA A 98 0.21 -7.84 -8.18
C ALA A 98 -1.08 -7.08 -8.56
N PHE A 99 -1.78 -6.59 -7.55
CA PHE A 99 -2.97 -5.77 -7.70
C PHE A 99 -2.97 -4.63 -6.67
N GLU A 100 -3.67 -3.56 -7.04
CA GLU A 100 -4.14 -2.53 -6.12
C GLU A 100 -5.68 -2.55 -6.13
N LEU A 101 -6.28 -2.80 -4.96
CA LEU A 101 -7.72 -2.88 -4.77
C LEU A 101 -8.15 -1.80 -3.77
N CYS A 102 -8.91 -0.82 -4.23
CA CYS A 102 -9.34 0.32 -3.43
C CYS A 102 -10.85 0.28 -3.20
N PHE A 103 -11.25 0.46 -1.95
CA PHE A 103 -12.64 0.61 -1.52
C PHE A 103 -12.84 2.02 -1.00
N LEU A 104 -13.62 2.83 -1.71
CA LEU A 104 -14.05 4.15 -1.23
C LEU A 104 -15.46 4.04 -0.66
N VAL A 105 -15.61 4.34 0.62
CA VAL A 105 -16.90 4.41 1.30
C VAL A 105 -17.56 5.74 0.95
N GLN A 106 -18.70 5.69 0.27
CA GLN A 106 -19.55 6.86 0.02
C GLN A 106 -20.86 6.71 0.81
N ARG A 107 -21.67 7.77 0.83
CA ARG A 107 -22.93 7.78 1.57
C ARG A 107 -23.88 6.64 1.21
N SER A 108 -24.00 6.32 -0.08
CA SER A 108 -24.96 5.35 -0.60
C SER A 108 -24.34 4.01 -1.01
N GLU A 109 -23.03 3.96 -1.23
CA GLU A 109 -22.36 2.79 -1.82
C GLU A 109 -20.88 2.69 -1.45
N PHE A 110 -20.31 1.52 -1.70
CA PHE A 110 -18.88 1.35 -1.91
C PHE A 110 -18.55 1.56 -3.39
N LYS A 111 -17.59 2.43 -3.69
CA LYS A 111 -16.96 2.51 -5.01
C LYS A 111 -15.65 1.73 -4.99
N VAL A 112 -15.59 0.66 -5.78
CA VAL A 112 -14.45 -0.26 -5.85
C VAL A 112 -13.64 0.02 -7.11
N MET A 113 -12.33 0.18 -6.94
CA MET A 113 -11.37 0.33 -8.04
C MET A 113 -10.34 -0.79 -7.98
N VAL A 114 -9.98 -1.32 -9.15
CA VAL A 114 -8.91 -2.30 -9.31
C VAL A 114 -7.89 -1.73 -10.28
N ASN A 115 -6.62 -1.65 -9.87
CA ASN A 115 -5.53 -1.06 -10.64
C ASN A 115 -5.89 0.33 -11.20
N LYS A 116 -6.44 1.19 -10.33
CA LYS A 116 -6.88 2.58 -10.61
C LYS A 116 -8.11 2.73 -11.51
N SER A 117 -8.65 1.64 -12.04
CA SER A 117 -9.88 1.65 -12.83
C SER A 117 -11.09 1.33 -11.96
N VAL A 118 -12.16 2.12 -12.10
CA VAL A 118 -13.45 1.82 -11.45
C VAL A 118 -13.96 0.48 -11.97
N PHE A 119 -14.37 -0.39 -11.05
CA PHE A 119 -14.75 -1.76 -11.37
C PHE A 119 -16.19 -2.09 -10.94
N VAL A 120 -16.52 -1.85 -9.67
CA VAL A 120 -17.85 -2.14 -9.10
C VAL A 120 -18.31 -0.96 -8.23
N GLN A 121 -19.60 -0.66 -8.27
CA GLN A 121 -20.29 0.13 -7.26
C GLN A 121 -21.25 -0.81 -6.53
N TYR A 122 -21.19 -0.85 -5.21
CA TYR A 122 -22.00 -1.73 -4.39
C TYR A 122 -22.83 -0.93 -3.39
N VAL A 123 -24.14 -0.87 -3.62
CA VAL A 123 -25.06 -0.12 -2.77
C VAL A 123 -25.12 -0.75 -1.37
N HIS A 124 -25.07 0.09 -0.34
CA HIS A 124 -25.10 -0.38 1.05
C HIS A 124 -26.43 -1.10 1.35
N ARG A 125 -26.36 -2.39 1.67
CA ARG A 125 -27.52 -3.18 2.14
C ARG A 125 -27.64 -3.23 3.66
N MET A 126 -26.59 -2.78 4.34
CA MET A 126 -26.50 -2.59 5.79
C MET A 126 -25.90 -1.23 6.06
N PRO A 127 -26.16 -0.62 7.22
CA PRO A 127 -25.45 0.57 7.63
C PRO A 127 -23.94 0.29 7.70
N PHE A 128 -23.16 0.94 6.83
CA PHE A 128 -21.73 0.65 6.69
C PHE A 128 -20.93 0.92 7.96
N HIS A 129 -21.36 1.86 8.80
CA HIS A 129 -20.71 2.22 10.06
C HIS A 129 -20.68 1.09 11.09
N LEU A 130 -21.45 0.02 10.88
CA LEU A 130 -21.39 -1.18 11.72
C LEU A 130 -20.14 -2.02 11.47
N ALA A 131 -19.52 -1.90 10.28
CA ALA A 131 -18.29 -2.63 9.98
C ALA A 131 -17.09 -1.94 10.66
N ASP A 132 -16.44 -2.70 11.53
CA ASP A 132 -15.26 -2.30 12.29
C ASP A 132 -14.04 -3.18 12.01
N THR A 133 -14.19 -4.17 11.12
CA THR A 133 -13.16 -5.17 10.84
C THR A 133 -13.07 -5.42 9.34
N ILE A 134 -11.84 -5.45 8.82
CA ILE A 134 -11.52 -5.95 7.48
C ILE A 134 -10.91 -7.34 7.61
N SER A 135 -11.37 -8.29 6.81
CA SER A 135 -10.74 -9.61 6.66
C SER A 135 -10.37 -9.92 5.23
N VAL A 136 -9.27 -10.65 5.04
CA VAL A 136 -8.81 -11.12 3.73
C VAL A 136 -8.52 -12.61 3.82
N ILE A 137 -9.13 -13.39 2.93
CA ILE A 137 -9.08 -14.86 2.92
C ILE A 137 -8.80 -15.34 1.49
N GLY A 138 -8.02 -16.40 1.34
CA GLY A 138 -7.73 -17.04 0.06
C GLY A 138 -6.25 -16.97 -0.32
N PRO A 139 -5.86 -17.39 -1.54
CA PRO A 139 -4.47 -17.50 -1.96
C PRO A 139 -3.93 -16.13 -2.39
N VAL A 140 -3.77 -15.23 -1.43
CA VAL A 140 -3.24 -13.88 -1.65
C VAL A 140 -2.08 -13.66 -0.69
N GLN A 141 -0.97 -13.14 -1.21
CA GLN A 141 0.06 -12.50 -0.40
C GLN A 141 -0.27 -11.02 -0.30
N LEU A 142 -0.41 -10.50 0.92
CA LEU A 142 -0.67 -9.08 1.14
C LEU A 142 0.64 -8.31 1.34
N PHE A 143 0.71 -7.13 0.76
CA PHE A 143 1.82 -6.19 0.91
C PHE A 143 1.46 -5.09 1.90
N ASN A 144 0.26 -4.53 1.76
CA ASN A 144 -0.22 -3.39 2.54
C ASN A 144 -1.75 -3.36 2.58
N ILE A 145 -2.32 -2.98 3.73
CA ILE A 145 -3.70 -2.49 3.84
C ILE A 145 -3.64 -1.11 4.49
N SER A 146 -3.94 -0.06 3.74
CA SER A 146 -3.89 1.33 4.21
C SER A 146 -5.26 2.00 4.28
N PHE A 147 -5.34 3.03 5.12
CA PHE A 147 -6.56 3.77 5.43
C PHE A 147 -6.31 5.26 5.18
N GLN A 148 -7.07 5.88 4.28
CA GLN A 148 -6.93 7.29 3.94
C GLN A 148 -8.29 7.97 3.94
N HIS A 149 -8.38 9.13 4.60
CA HIS A 149 -9.60 9.94 4.57
C HIS A 149 -9.54 10.90 3.39
N GLN A 150 -10.54 10.87 2.51
CA GLN A 150 -10.69 11.90 1.49
C GLN A 150 -11.31 13.14 2.13
N HIS A 151 -10.56 14.24 2.19
CA HIS A 151 -11.09 15.54 2.61
C HIS A 151 -12.16 16.00 1.60
N ILE A 152 -13.43 15.75 1.91
CA ILE A 152 -14.54 16.45 1.27
C ILE A 152 -14.54 17.85 1.89
N GLN A 153 -13.96 18.84 1.22
CA GLN A 153 -14.21 20.23 1.62
C GLN A 153 -15.70 20.51 1.41
N PRO A 154 -16.43 21.02 2.42
CA PRO A 154 -17.81 21.44 2.22
C PRO A 154 -17.80 22.70 1.37
N THR A 155 -18.16 22.56 0.10
CA THR A 155 -18.48 23.71 -0.75
C THR A 155 -19.78 24.32 -0.25
N TYR A 156 -19.70 25.52 0.33
CA TYR A 156 -20.87 26.33 0.61
C TYR A 156 -21.61 26.61 -0.71
N SER A 157 -22.91 26.30 -0.71
CA SER A 157 -23.82 26.38 -1.84
C SER A 157 -24.06 27.83 -2.30
N GLY A 158 -23.57 28.17 -3.50
CA GLY A 158 -24.10 29.22 -4.35
C GLY A 158 -24.82 28.59 -5.56
N PRO A 159 -25.84 29.24 -6.15
CA PRO A 159 -26.76 28.59 -7.08
C PRO A 159 -26.11 28.24 -8.44
N LEU A 160 -26.56 27.08 -8.92
CA LEU A 160 -26.25 26.34 -10.14
C LEU A 160 -25.83 27.18 -11.36
N ASN A 161 -24.67 26.84 -11.93
CA ASN A 161 -24.41 27.02 -13.35
C ASN A 161 -23.76 25.75 -13.94
N TYR A 162 -24.36 25.24 -15.01
CA TYR A 162 -24.01 23.99 -15.66
C TYR A 162 -22.65 24.12 -16.37
N GLY A 163 -21.72 23.20 -16.07
CA GLY A 163 -20.45 23.06 -16.77
C GLY A 163 -19.25 22.90 -15.83
N ILE A 164 -19.17 21.77 -15.12
CA ILE A 164 -17.97 21.42 -14.34
C ILE A 164 -17.22 20.33 -15.13
N PRO A 165 -15.97 20.56 -15.57
CA PRO A 165 -15.12 19.51 -16.12
C PRO A 165 -14.90 18.41 -15.07
N PRO A 166 -14.62 17.14 -15.45
CA PRO A 166 -14.42 16.07 -14.48
C PRO A 166 -13.37 16.51 -13.45
N ALA A 167 -13.78 16.53 -12.18
CA ALA A 167 -12.90 16.86 -11.06
C ALA A 167 -11.67 15.96 -11.17
N MET A 168 -10.54 16.57 -11.54
CA MET A 168 -9.27 15.89 -11.60
C MET A 168 -8.95 15.43 -10.18
N TYR A 169 -8.96 14.11 -9.99
CA TYR A 169 -8.37 13.46 -8.85
C TYR A 169 -6.99 14.09 -8.61
N SER A 170 -6.77 14.73 -7.47
CA SER A 170 -5.42 15.11 -7.09
C SER A 170 -4.68 13.81 -6.77
N SER A 171 -4.03 13.24 -7.77
CA SER A 171 -2.89 12.36 -7.53
C SER A 171 -1.96 13.16 -6.62
N GLN A 172 -1.62 12.63 -5.43
CA GLN A 172 -0.51 13.18 -4.67
C GLN A 172 0.70 13.10 -5.59
N ASN A 173 1.09 14.25 -6.11
CA ASN A 173 2.20 14.34 -7.03
C ASN A 173 3.45 14.35 -6.14
N TYR A 174 4.16 13.23 -6.08
CA TYR A 174 5.43 13.14 -5.38
C TYR A 174 6.54 13.64 -6.33
N PRO A 175 7.01 14.90 -6.20
CA PRO A 175 8.08 15.39 -7.05
C PRO A 175 9.34 14.57 -6.79
N ILE A 176 10.12 14.31 -7.85
CA ILE A 176 11.41 13.64 -7.75
C ILE A 176 12.51 14.67 -8.06
N PRO A 177 13.48 14.91 -7.16
CA PRO A 177 13.70 14.22 -5.87
C PRO A 177 12.64 14.57 -4.81
N TYR A 178 12.24 13.55 -4.04
CA TYR A 178 11.29 13.68 -2.94
C TYR A 178 12.03 13.74 -1.61
N PHE A 179 11.65 14.67 -0.75
CA PHE A 179 12.18 14.81 0.61
C PHE A 179 11.03 14.87 1.61
N THR A 180 11.18 14.17 2.73
CA THR A 180 10.27 14.29 3.86
C THR A 180 11.01 14.06 5.18
N SER A 181 10.47 14.57 6.28
CA SER A 181 10.95 14.28 7.63
C SER A 181 10.49 12.91 8.10
N ILE A 182 11.28 12.26 8.94
CA ILE A 182 10.93 11.08 9.74
C ILE A 182 10.72 11.59 11.18
N PRO A 183 9.47 11.87 11.62
CA PRO A 183 9.22 12.46 12.93
C PRO A 183 9.74 11.56 14.05
N GLY A 184 10.55 12.13 14.95
CA GLY A 184 11.20 11.39 16.04
C GLY A 184 12.42 10.56 15.63
N GLY A 185 12.78 10.57 14.35
CA GLY A 185 13.87 9.78 13.79
C GLY A 185 13.62 8.28 13.81
N LEU A 186 14.67 7.53 13.48
CA LEU A 186 14.61 6.07 13.54
C LEU A 186 14.76 5.56 14.97
N HIS A 187 14.15 4.41 15.20
CA HIS A 187 14.20 3.65 16.44
C HIS A 187 13.87 2.19 16.10
N PRO A 188 14.24 1.23 16.97
CA PRO A 188 13.89 -0.17 16.75
C PRO A 188 12.40 -0.35 16.44
N PHE A 189 12.12 -1.18 15.44
CA PHE A 189 10.81 -1.47 14.84
C PHE A 189 10.18 -0.36 14.00
N LYS A 190 10.82 0.80 13.85
CA LYS A 190 10.34 1.83 12.91
C LYS A 190 10.43 1.31 11.47
N VAL A 191 9.35 1.48 10.71
CA VAL A 191 9.28 1.08 9.30
C VAL A 191 9.14 2.31 8.42
N ILE A 192 10.00 2.41 7.41
CA ILE A 192 9.91 3.39 6.32
C ILE A 192 9.46 2.66 5.07
N THR A 193 8.37 3.10 4.45
CA THR A 193 7.80 2.44 3.27
C THR A 193 7.85 3.38 2.08
N VAL A 194 8.34 2.89 0.94
CA VAL A 194 8.45 3.63 -0.32
C VAL A 194 7.88 2.74 -1.43
N SER A 195 6.86 3.23 -2.13
CA SER A 195 6.32 2.56 -3.32
C SER A 195 6.39 3.48 -4.52
N GLY A 196 6.63 2.88 -5.68
CA GLY A 196 6.67 3.59 -6.94
C GLY A 196 6.64 2.64 -8.12
N VAL A 197 6.84 3.20 -9.31
CA VAL A 197 7.03 2.47 -10.56
C VAL A 197 8.42 2.82 -11.07
N VAL A 198 9.22 1.80 -11.39
CA VAL A 198 10.51 1.99 -12.07
C VAL A 198 10.24 2.45 -13.49
N LEU A 199 10.90 3.51 -13.96
CA LEU A 199 10.71 3.98 -15.33
C LEU A 199 11.22 2.93 -16.35
N PRO A 200 10.60 2.80 -17.55
CA PRO A 200 10.97 1.80 -18.55
C PRO A 200 12.45 1.80 -18.98
N ASN A 201 13.13 2.95 -18.91
CA ASN A 201 14.54 3.11 -19.28
C ASN A 201 15.41 3.47 -18.07
N ALA A 202 14.99 3.08 -16.86
CA ALA A 202 15.69 3.43 -15.64
C ALA A 202 17.13 2.89 -15.64
N ARG A 203 18.09 3.76 -15.31
CA ARG A 203 19.47 3.38 -15.02
C ARG A 203 19.67 3.16 -13.53
N ARG A 204 19.14 4.06 -12.71
CA ARG A 204 19.27 3.97 -11.25
C ARG A 204 18.26 4.83 -10.50
N PHE A 205 17.94 4.42 -9.29
CA PHE A 205 17.27 5.26 -8.32
C PHE A 205 17.84 5.00 -6.93
N HIS A 206 17.56 5.88 -5.97
CA HIS A 206 18.00 5.68 -4.60
C HIS A 206 16.96 6.09 -3.57
N ILE A 207 17.07 5.44 -2.40
CA ILE A 207 16.38 5.77 -1.17
C ILE A 207 17.45 6.03 -0.11
N ASN A 208 17.47 7.23 0.44
CA ASN A 208 18.44 7.68 1.44
C ASN A 208 17.74 7.93 2.78
N LEU A 209 18.28 7.34 3.86
CA LEU A 209 17.99 7.74 5.23
C LEU A 209 19.12 8.67 5.69
N ARG A 210 18.78 9.93 5.96
CA ARG A 210 19.74 11.01 6.20
C ARG A 210 19.81 11.40 7.68
N CYS A 211 21.02 11.80 8.10
CA CYS A 211 21.34 12.33 9.41
C CYS A 211 22.06 13.67 9.22
N GLY A 212 21.30 14.77 9.22
CA GLY A 212 21.84 16.08 8.82
C GLY A 212 22.38 16.03 7.37
N SER A 213 23.65 16.40 7.20
CA SER A 213 24.33 16.33 5.89
C SER A 213 24.72 14.92 5.47
N ASP A 214 24.80 13.97 6.41
CA ASP A 214 25.27 12.61 6.16
C ASP A 214 24.14 11.70 5.66
N ILE A 215 24.51 10.61 4.99
CA ILE A 215 23.59 9.55 4.55
C ILE A 215 23.91 8.30 5.37
N ALA A 216 23.06 8.00 6.35
CA ALA A 216 23.21 6.83 7.21
C ALA A 216 23.02 5.52 6.42
N PHE A 217 22.05 5.50 5.52
CA PHE A 217 21.77 4.37 4.65
C PHE A 217 21.38 4.85 3.26
N HIS A 218 22.17 4.47 2.26
CA HIS A 218 21.91 4.65 0.85
C HIS A 218 21.53 3.30 0.24
N LEU A 219 20.31 3.15 -0.25
CA LEU A 219 19.87 1.99 -1.02
C LEU A 219 19.77 2.39 -2.49
N ASN A 220 20.56 1.77 -3.36
CA ASN A 220 20.68 2.21 -4.75
C ASN A 220 20.64 1.05 -5.75
N PRO A 221 19.44 0.70 -6.23
CA PRO A 221 19.28 -0.17 -7.38
C PRO A 221 19.87 0.45 -8.65
N ARG A 222 20.77 -0.28 -9.30
CA ARG A 222 21.47 0.11 -10.54
C ARG A 222 21.19 -0.94 -11.61
N PHE A 223 20.37 -0.58 -12.60
CA PHE A 223 19.96 -1.48 -13.67
C PHE A 223 21.09 -1.69 -14.69
N ASP A 224 21.95 -0.70 -14.89
CA ASP A 224 23.11 -0.79 -15.78
C ASP A 224 24.25 -1.64 -15.21
N GLU A 225 24.33 -1.77 -13.88
CA GLU A 225 25.24 -2.70 -13.18
C GLU A 225 24.55 -4.01 -12.75
N ASN A 226 23.24 -4.15 -12.99
CA ASN A 226 22.40 -5.29 -12.58
C ASN A 226 22.55 -5.67 -11.09
N THR A 227 22.57 -4.68 -10.19
CA THR A 227 22.81 -4.89 -8.76
C THR A 227 22.10 -3.85 -7.89
N VAL A 228 22.10 -4.06 -6.57
CA VAL A 228 21.59 -3.11 -5.58
C VAL A 228 22.73 -2.77 -4.62
N VAL A 229 23.26 -1.56 -4.75
CA VAL A 229 24.36 -1.06 -3.93
C VAL A 229 23.82 -0.47 -2.63
N ARG A 230 24.52 -0.75 -1.52
CA ARG A 230 24.26 -0.11 -0.23
C ARG A 230 25.51 0.52 0.32
N ASN A 231 25.38 1.70 0.89
CA ASN A 231 26.51 2.39 1.50
C ASN A 231 26.06 3.45 2.53
N THR A 232 27.05 4.05 3.19
CA THR A 232 26.91 5.20 4.10
C THR A 232 27.84 6.30 3.59
N GLN A 233 27.39 7.55 3.63
CA GLN A 233 28.20 8.72 3.32
C GLN A 233 28.35 9.58 4.58
N ILE A 234 29.58 9.81 5.03
CA ILE A 234 29.88 10.64 6.21
C ILE A 234 30.78 11.79 5.74
N LYS A 235 30.38 13.04 6.05
CA LYS A 235 31.09 14.26 5.65
C LYS A 235 31.40 14.30 4.15
N GLY A 236 30.47 13.84 3.32
CA GLY A 236 30.59 13.79 1.86
C GLY A 236 31.45 12.64 1.31
N THR A 237 32.02 11.76 2.16
CA THR A 237 32.81 10.62 1.71
C THR A 237 32.03 9.31 1.83
N TRP A 238 31.98 8.53 0.75
CA TRP A 238 31.38 7.20 0.73
C TRP A 238 32.27 6.17 1.42
N GLY A 239 31.68 5.27 2.21
CA GLY A 239 32.38 4.12 2.77
C GLY A 239 32.49 2.94 1.80
N SER A 240 32.71 1.74 2.34
CA SER A 240 32.72 0.50 1.56
C SER A 240 31.31 0.13 1.06
N GLU A 241 31.17 -0.17 -0.22
CA GLU A 241 29.91 -0.63 -0.80
C GLU A 241 29.59 -2.08 -0.37
N GLU A 242 28.31 -2.36 -0.16
CA GLU A 242 27.77 -3.71 -0.05
C GLU A 242 26.89 -4.01 -1.27
N ARG A 243 27.15 -5.14 -1.94
CA ARG A 243 26.54 -5.50 -3.23
C ARG A 243 25.89 -6.90 -3.24
N SER A 244 26.06 -7.67 -2.16
CA SER A 244 25.51 -9.02 -2.03
C SER A 244 23.98 -9.00 -2.11
N LEU A 245 23.41 -9.95 -2.85
CA LEU A 245 21.97 -10.17 -2.96
C LEU A 245 21.67 -11.66 -2.86
N PRO A 246 20.53 -12.06 -2.26
CA PRO A 246 20.12 -13.45 -2.18
C PRO A 246 19.75 -14.06 -3.53
N PHE A 247 19.41 -13.23 -4.51
CA PHE A 247 19.09 -13.61 -5.89
C PHE A 247 19.49 -12.48 -6.87
N GLN A 248 19.16 -12.64 -8.16
CA GLN A 248 19.43 -11.64 -9.19
C GLN A 248 18.71 -10.30 -8.93
N MET A 249 19.01 -9.28 -9.73
CA MET A 249 18.41 -7.94 -9.64
C MET A 249 16.89 -8.01 -9.40
N PRO A 250 16.40 -7.52 -8.24
CA PRO A 250 15.03 -7.76 -7.78
C PRO A 250 14.05 -6.72 -8.35
N PHE A 251 14.55 -5.55 -8.77
CA PHE A 251 13.76 -4.50 -9.42
C PHE A 251 13.72 -4.69 -10.93
N ARG A 252 12.61 -4.32 -11.56
CA ARG A 252 12.42 -4.42 -13.02
C ARG A 252 11.93 -3.11 -13.59
N GLN A 253 12.52 -2.69 -14.71
CA GLN A 253 12.07 -1.52 -15.47
C GLN A 253 10.59 -1.66 -15.85
N GLY A 254 9.82 -0.59 -15.68
CA GLY A 254 8.38 -0.56 -15.94
C GLY A 254 7.50 -1.29 -14.90
N GLN A 255 8.07 -1.88 -13.85
CA GLN A 255 7.30 -2.57 -12.81
C GLN A 255 7.14 -1.67 -11.57
N SER A 256 6.02 -1.86 -10.87
CA SER A 256 5.83 -1.31 -9.53
C SER A 256 6.72 -2.01 -8.51
N PHE A 257 7.01 -1.32 -7.42
CA PHE A 257 7.71 -1.89 -6.26
C PHE A 257 7.12 -1.36 -4.95
N LEU A 258 7.31 -2.12 -3.87
CA LEU A 258 7.16 -1.68 -2.50
C LEU A 258 8.40 -2.04 -1.70
N VAL A 259 9.20 -1.03 -1.33
CA VAL A 259 10.33 -1.20 -0.42
C VAL A 259 9.88 -0.85 0.99
N ALA A 260 10.14 -1.75 1.95
CA ALA A 260 10.07 -1.41 3.37
C ALA A 260 11.46 -1.52 4.00
N ILE A 261 11.88 -0.47 4.68
CA ILE A 261 13.13 -0.42 5.46
C ILE A 261 12.75 -0.46 6.94
N ILE A 262 13.04 -1.58 7.58
CA ILE A 262 12.72 -1.85 8.98
C ILE A 262 13.98 -1.59 9.79
N CYS A 263 13.93 -0.63 10.70
CA CYS A 263 15.01 -0.36 11.63
C CYS A 263 14.99 -1.39 12.76
N GLU A 264 15.98 -2.28 12.81
CA GLU A 264 16.16 -3.22 13.92
C GLU A 264 17.28 -2.74 14.85
N GLY A 265 17.53 -3.47 15.95
CA GLY A 265 18.47 -3.03 16.98
C GLY A 265 19.91 -2.81 16.48
N HIS A 266 20.35 -3.56 15.47
CA HIS A 266 21.74 -3.55 14.99
C HIS A 266 21.92 -3.32 13.49
N HIS A 267 20.83 -3.40 12.72
CA HIS A 267 20.85 -3.29 11.27
C HIS A 267 19.51 -2.79 10.73
N TYR A 268 19.48 -2.39 9.46
CA TYR A 268 18.25 -2.24 8.69
C TYR A 268 17.94 -3.55 8.00
N ARG A 269 16.70 -4.03 8.11
CA ARG A 269 16.18 -5.11 7.29
C ARG A 269 15.34 -4.52 6.17
N VAL A 270 15.66 -4.85 4.92
CA VAL A 270 14.96 -4.35 3.74
C VAL A 270 14.15 -5.46 3.11
N THR A 271 12.88 -5.18 2.82
CA THR A 271 12.02 -6.04 2.02
C THR A 271 11.64 -5.37 0.70
N LEU A 272 11.43 -6.19 -0.32
CA LEU A 272 10.83 -5.80 -1.58
C LEU A 272 9.58 -6.65 -1.80
N ASP A 273 8.43 -6.00 -1.97
CA ASP A 273 7.14 -6.66 -2.20
C ASP A 273 6.84 -7.75 -1.15
N GLY A 274 7.14 -7.42 0.12
CA GLY A 274 6.96 -8.30 1.28
C GLY A 274 7.98 -9.43 1.41
N GLN A 275 8.90 -9.61 0.45
CA GLN A 275 9.96 -10.60 0.54
C GLN A 275 11.24 -9.98 1.10
N HIS A 276 11.95 -10.71 1.96
CA HIS A 276 13.26 -10.27 2.46
C HIS A 276 14.23 -10.09 1.29
N LEU A 277 14.88 -8.92 1.24
CA LEU A 277 15.85 -8.61 0.21
C LEU A 277 17.28 -8.59 0.76
N LEU A 278 17.53 -7.83 1.82
CA LEU A 278 18.88 -7.68 2.39
C LEU A 278 18.84 -7.11 3.80
N GLU A 279 20.00 -7.19 4.45
CA GLU A 279 20.30 -6.51 5.72
C GLU A 279 21.45 -5.53 5.52
N TYR A 280 21.50 -4.47 6.32
CA TYR A 280 22.59 -3.50 6.35
C TYR A 280 22.91 -3.07 7.76
N ALA A 281 24.09 -3.41 8.26
CA ALA A 281 24.50 -3.08 9.63
C ALA A 281 24.57 -1.55 9.84
N HIS A 282 24.13 -1.08 11.01
CA HIS A 282 24.15 0.34 11.34
C HIS A 282 25.59 0.87 11.42
N ARG A 283 25.99 1.71 10.45
CA ARG A 283 27.26 2.44 10.49
C ARG A 283 27.18 3.74 11.29
N LEU A 284 26.07 4.46 11.17
CA LEU A 284 25.68 5.56 12.07
C LEU A 284 24.70 5.01 13.12
N LYS A 285 25.06 5.12 14.41
CA LYS A 285 24.35 4.46 15.52
C LYS A 285 23.36 5.36 16.26
N ASP A 286 23.44 6.68 16.08
CA ASP A 286 22.44 7.60 16.62
C ASP A 286 21.19 7.59 15.75
N LEU A 287 20.35 6.57 15.96
CA LEU A 287 19.16 6.31 15.13
C LEU A 287 18.17 7.48 15.15
N ARG A 288 18.05 8.20 16.28
CA ARG A 288 17.14 9.34 16.40
C ARG A 288 17.58 10.54 15.58
N ALA A 289 18.89 10.69 15.34
CA ALA A 289 19.42 11.72 14.45
C ALA A 289 19.14 11.43 12.96
N ILE A 290 18.77 10.19 12.62
CA ILE A 290 18.37 9.80 11.27
C ILE A 290 16.90 10.16 11.08
N ASN A 291 16.63 11.37 10.62
CA ASN A 291 15.32 12.01 10.69
C ASN A 291 14.83 12.59 9.35
N ASN A 292 15.49 12.26 8.24
CA ASN A 292 15.06 12.68 6.91
C ASN A 292 15.13 11.51 5.92
N LEU A 293 14.10 11.41 5.08
CA LEU A 293 14.04 10.51 3.94
C LEU A 293 14.24 11.34 2.66
N GLU A 294 15.08 10.83 1.77
CA GLU A 294 15.22 11.32 0.40
C GLU A 294 15.01 10.17 -0.58
N VAL A 295 14.23 10.39 -1.63
CA VAL A 295 14.04 9.44 -2.72
C VAL A 295 14.27 10.13 -4.05
N ALA A 296 15.13 9.60 -4.91
CA ALA A 296 15.41 10.21 -6.21
C ALA A 296 15.81 9.21 -7.29
N GLY A 297 15.91 9.67 -8.54
CA GLY A 297 16.32 8.90 -9.70
C GLY A 297 15.14 8.40 -10.55
N ASP A 298 15.35 7.33 -11.30
CA ASP A 298 14.51 6.93 -12.43
C ASP A 298 13.25 6.15 -12.02
N ILE A 299 12.42 6.76 -11.18
CA ILE A 299 11.14 6.20 -10.72
C ILE A 299 10.03 7.25 -10.78
N GLN A 300 8.78 6.79 -10.85
CA GLN A 300 7.63 7.57 -10.44
C GLN A 300 7.23 7.13 -9.02
N LEU A 301 7.27 8.05 -8.06
CA LEU A 301 6.90 7.73 -6.68
C LEU A 301 5.37 7.78 -6.51
N THR A 302 4.81 6.80 -5.80
CA THR A 302 3.36 6.64 -5.62
C THR A 302 2.92 6.65 -4.17
N TYR A 303 3.79 6.26 -3.24
CA TYR A 303 3.49 6.25 -1.81
C TYR A 303 4.77 6.36 -0.97
N VAL A 304 4.70 7.14 0.10
CA VAL A 304 5.75 7.22 1.12
C VAL A 304 5.11 7.24 2.51
N GLN A 305 5.71 6.49 3.43
CA GLN A 305 5.37 6.52 4.85
C GLN A 305 6.64 6.54 5.70
N THR A 306 6.71 7.48 6.63
CA THR A 306 7.84 7.71 7.53
C THR A 306 7.46 7.76 9.01
#